data_AF-A0A519RQL9-F1
#
_entry.id   AF-A0A519RQL9-F1
#
_cell.length_a   1.000
_cell.length_b   1.000
_cell.length_c   1.000
_cell.angle_alpha   90.00
_cell.angle_beta   90.00
_cell.angle_gamma   90.00
#
_symmetry.space_group_name_H-M   'P 1'
#
loop_
_entity.id
_entity.type
_entity.pdbx_description
1 polymer ?
#
loop_
_entity_poly.entity_id
_entity_poly.type
_entity_poly.pdbx_seq_one_letter_code
_entity_poly.pdbx_strand_id
1 'polypeptide(L)'
;MKFDKSLLKTVLFALGVVTFVIATYQTVLQNDLVGNYWIYMVSLSCWLPLQYWRRQEARRQKEAEVAQQVAALNKPAKPGKKKKR
;
A
#
# COMPACT_ATOMS: atom_id res chain seq x y z
N MET A 1 7.00 20.67 11.45
CA MET A 1 6.54 20.49 10.05
C MET A 1 5.84 19.13 9.96
N LYS A 2 4.54 19.09 9.61
CA LYS A 2 3.83 17.82 9.39
C LYS A 2 4.20 17.35 7.98
N PHE A 3 4.98 16.28 7.86
CA PHE A 3 5.27 15.68 6.56
C PHE A 3 4.01 15.03 6.01
N ASP A 4 3.55 15.50 4.84
CA ASP A 4 2.46 14.85 4.12
C ASP A 4 2.91 13.48 3.61
N LYS A 5 2.45 12.42 4.28
CA LYS A 5 2.70 11.04 3.87
C LYS A 5 2.25 10.80 2.42
N SER A 6 1.21 11.49 1.96
CA SER A 6 0.73 11.36 0.58
C SER A 6 1.74 11.92 -0.44
N LEU A 7 2.29 13.11 -0.18
CA LEU A 7 3.32 13.70 -1.04
C LEU A 7 4.58 12.84 -1.08
N LEU A 8 5.03 12.37 0.08
CA LEU A 8 6.18 11.48 0.18
C LEU A 8 5.98 10.18 -0.62
N LYS A 9 4.78 9.58 -0.55
CA LYS A 9 4.44 8.38 -1.34
C LYS A 9 4.55 8.66 -2.85
N THR A 10 4.04 9.79 -3.31
CA THR A 10 4.11 10.17 -4.72
C THR A 10 5.55 10.39 -5.18
N VAL A 11 6.37 11.06 -4.37
CA VAL A 11 7.79 11.29 -4.69
C VAL A 11 8.58 9.99 -4.71
N LEU A 12 8.40 9.12 -3.70
CA LEU A 12 9.01 7.79 -3.67
C LEU A 12 8.62 6.95 -4.89
N PHE A 13 7.35 7.05 -5.32
CA PHE A 13 6.87 6.33 -6.49
C PHE A 13 7.53 6.85 -7.78
N ALA A 14 7.52 8.17 -7.98
CA ALA A 14 8.16 8.79 -9.14
C ALA A 14 9.66 8.47 -9.21
N LEU A 15 10.38 8.58 -8.08
CA LEU A 15 11.79 8.23 -8.01
C LEU A 15 12.04 6.75 -8.28
N GLY A 16 11.22 5.85 -7.72
CA GLY A 16 11.34 4.41 -7.96
C GLY A 16 11.16 4.04 -9.43
N VAL A 17 10.20 4.67 -10.13
CA VAL A 17 9.96 4.44 -11.57
C VAL A 17 11.09 5.02 -12.41
N VAL A 18 11.52 6.25 -12.16
CA VAL A 18 12.60 6.90 -12.94
C VAL A 18 13.91 6.13 -12.79
N THR A 19 14.29 5.76 -11.56
CA THR A 19 15.50 4.97 -11.31
C THR A 19 15.44 3.59 -11.95
N PHE A 20 14.27 2.95 -12.00
CA PHE A 20 14.07 1.69 -12.72
C PHE A 20 14.29 1.82 -14.24
N VAL A 21 13.76 2.89 -14.84
CA VAL A 21 13.95 3.16 -16.28
C VAL A 21 15.42 3.40 -16.59
N ILE A 22 16.11 4.19 -15.76
CA ILE A 22 17.55 4.45 -15.91
C ILE A 22 18.35 3.15 -15.77
N ALA A 23 18.06 2.34 -14.75
CA ALA A 23 18.72 1.04 -14.55
C ALA A 23 18.57 0.14 -15.77
N THR A 24 17.34 0.03 -16.29
CA THR A 24 17.03 -0.80 -17.46
C THR A 24 17.75 -0.29 -18.70
N TYR A 25 17.77 1.02 -18.91
CA TYR A 25 18.50 1.60 -20.03
C TYR A 25 20.00 1.31 -19.95
N GLN A 26 20.62 1.52 -18.77
CA GLN A 26 22.05 1.25 -18.59
C GLN A 26 22.40 -0.23 -18.74
N THR A 27 21.59 -1.12 -18.18
CA THR A 27 21.78 -2.57 -18.32
C THR A 27 21.68 -3.03 -19.77
N VAL A 28 20.71 -2.52 -20.54
CA VAL A 28 20.57 -2.86 -21.95
C VAL A 28 21.73 -2.29 -22.77
N LEU A 29 22.15 -1.05 -22.49
CA LEU A 29 23.24 -0.40 -23.22
C LEU A 29 24.60 -1.04 -22.96
N GLN A 30 24.89 -1.39 -21.70
CA GLN A 30 26.20 -1.90 -21.28
C GLN A 30 26.27 -3.44 -21.26
N ASN A 31 25.14 -4.14 -21.40
CA ASN A 31 25.02 -5.59 -21.18
C ASN A 31 25.60 -6.06 -19.84
N ASP A 32 25.75 -5.16 -18.87
CA ASP A 32 26.29 -5.45 -17.55
C ASP A 32 25.19 -5.30 -16.50
N LEU A 33 24.67 -6.44 -16.06
CA LEU A 33 23.67 -6.52 -15.01
C LEU A 33 24.30 -6.37 -13.61
N VAL A 34 25.54 -6.82 -13.45
CA VAL A 34 26.23 -6.85 -12.15
C VAL A 34 26.73 -5.45 -11.79
N GLY A 35 27.31 -4.74 -12.75
CA GLY A 35 27.75 -3.35 -12.59
C GLY A 35 26.59 -2.38 -12.34
N ASN A 36 25.41 -2.67 -12.88
CA ASN A 36 24.22 -1.81 -12.75
C ASN A 36 23.21 -2.28 -11.69
N TYR A 37 23.48 -3.38 -10.98
CA TYR A 37 22.58 -3.95 -9.97
C TYR A 37 22.23 -2.96 -8.84
N TRP A 38 23.16 -2.06 -8.51
CA TRP A 38 22.97 -1.10 -7.42
C TRP A 38 21.84 -0.10 -7.71
N ILE A 39 21.61 0.25 -8.98
CA ILE A 39 20.52 1.16 -9.39
C ILE A 39 19.17 0.47 -9.24
N TYR A 40 19.11 -0.83 -9.54
CA TYR A 40 17.94 -1.65 -9.23
C TYR A 40 17.69 -1.72 -7.72
N MET A 41 18.73 -1.79 -6.89
CA MET A 41 18.57 -1.74 -5.42
C MET A 41 18.01 -0.39 -4.95
N VAL A 42 18.41 0.73 -5.57
CA VAL A 42 17.84 2.05 -5.26
C VAL A 42 16.36 2.10 -5.62
N SER A 43 16.00 1.64 -6.83
CA SER A 43 14.60 1.56 -7.26
C SER A 43 13.75 0.70 -6.31
N LEU A 44 14.25 -0.48 -5.94
CA LEU A 44 13.60 -1.38 -4.98
C LEU A 44 13.45 -0.73 -3.60
N SER A 45 14.46 0.00 -3.14
CA SER A 45 14.44 0.71 -1.86
C SER A 45 13.37 1.80 -1.82
N CYS A 46 13.07 2.44 -2.95
CA CYS A 46 11.95 3.36 -3.07
C CYS A 46 10.58 2.64 -3.07
N TRP A 47 10.52 1.40 -3.57
CA TRP A 47 9.29 0.64 -3.70
C TRP A 47 8.85 -0.07 -2.41
N LEU A 48 9.81 -0.59 -1.64
CA LEU A 48 9.54 -1.36 -0.41
C LEU A 48 8.68 -0.59 0.62
N PRO A 49 8.96 0.68 0.96
CA PRO A 49 8.15 1.47 1.88
C PRO A 49 6.71 1.68 1.38
N LEU A 50 6.56 1.92 0.07
CA LEU A 50 5.25 2.12 -0.56
C LEU A 50 4.39 0.87 -0.43
N GLN A 51 4.98 -0.29 -0.73
CA GLN A 51 4.28 -1.55 -0.67
C GLN A 51 3.96 -1.96 0.77
N TYR A 52 4.84 -1.64 1.72
CA TYR A 52 4.59 -1.82 3.14
C TYR A 52 3.39 -1.00 3.63
N TRP A 53 3.31 0.29 3.28
CA TRP A 53 2.16 1.13 3.63
C TRP A 53 0.86 0.65 2.99
N ARG A 54 0.89 0.24 1.72
CA ARG A 54 -0.29 -0.34 1.05
C ARG A 54 -0.79 -1.59 1.77
N ARG A 55 0.11 -2.47 2.23
CA ARG A 55 -0.25 -3.68 2.99
C ARG A 55 -0.87 -3.33 4.35
N GLN A 56 -0.34 -2.32 5.05
CA GLN A 56 -0.92 -1.86 6.31
C GLN A 56 -2.33 -1.29 6.12
N GLU A 57 -2.53 -0.46 5.10
CA GLU A 57 -3.85 0.11 4.78
C GLU A 57 -4.86 -0.97 4.43
N ALA A 58 -4.47 -1.94 3.61
CA ALA A 58 -5.32 -3.09 3.27
C ALA A 58 -5.69 -3.95 4.49
N ARG A 59 -4.76 -4.13 5.45
CA ARG A 59 -5.06 -4.86 6.70
C ARG A 59 -6.07 -4.11 7.56
N ARG A 60 -5.89 -2.80 7.75
CA ARG A 60 -6.81 -1.95 8.52
C ARG A 60 -8.21 -1.92 7.93
N GLN A 61 -8.32 -1.87 6.60
CA GLN A 61 -9.61 -1.93 5.91
C GLN A 61 -10.32 -3.26 6.14
N LYS A 62 -9.60 -4.38 6.04
CA LYS A 62 -10.15 -5.71 6.33
C LYS A 62 -10.61 -5.84 7.79
N GLU A 63 -9.84 -5.34 8.74
CA GLU A 63 -10.22 -5.35 10.16
C GLU A 63 -11.47 -4.49 10.42
N ALA A 64 -11.58 -3.32 9.79
CA ALA A 64 -12.76 -2.47 9.89
C ALA A 64 -14.00 -3.12 9.26
N GLU A 65 -13.85 -3.79 8.13
CA GLU A 65 -14.93 -4.52 7.48
C GLU A 65 -15.42 -5.70 8.34
N VAL A 66 -14.50 -6.49 8.90
CA VAL A 66 -14.82 -7.58 9.83
C VAL A 66 -15.50 -7.05 11.08
N ALA A 67 -15.03 -5.94 11.66
CA ALA A 67 -15.68 -5.31 12.81
C ALA A 67 -17.12 -4.85 12.49
N GLN A 68 -17.35 -4.29 11.30
CA GLN A 68 -18.70 -3.92 10.84
C GLN A 68 -19.60 -5.14 10.63
N GLN A 69 -19.08 -6.21 10.04
CA GLN A 69 -19.82 -7.46 9.85
C GLN A 69 -20.19 -8.10 11.20
N VAL A 70 -19.25 -8.18 12.14
CA VAL A 70 -19.50 -8.68 13.50
C VAL A 70 -20.52 -7.80 14.22
N ALA A 71 -20.41 -6.47 14.13
CA ALA A 71 -21.39 -5.56 14.74
C ALA A 71 -22.79 -5.67 14.12
N ALA A 72 -22.88 -5.96 12.82
CA ALA A 72 -24.16 -6.21 12.14
C ALA A 72 -24.78 -7.55 12.56
N LEU A 73 -23.97 -8.60 12.71
CA LEU A 73 -24.38 -9.93 13.18
C LEU A 73 -24.79 -9.93 14.66
N ASN A 74 -24.13 -9.12 15.50
CA ASN A 74 -24.43 -8.99 16.93
C ASN A 74 -25.59 -8.03 17.25
N LYS A 75 -26.29 -7.47 16.25
CA LYS A 75 -27.50 -6.69 16.53
C LYS A 75 -28.56 -7.63 17.13
N PRO A 76 -28.95 -7.46 18.41
CA PRO A 76 -29.99 -8.27 19.00
C PRO A 76 -31.30 -8.00 18.26
N ALA A 77 -32.03 -9.07 17.92
CA ALA A 77 -33.36 -8.98 17.33
C ALA A 77 -34.23 -8.08 18.22
N LYS A 78 -34.75 -6.98 17.65
CA LYS A 78 -35.64 -6.04 18.34
C LYS A 78 -36.77 -6.85 19.01
N PRO A 79 -36.93 -6.82 20.34
CA PRO A 79 -38.02 -7.52 20.99
C PRO A 79 -39.35 -6.93 20.49
N GLY A 80 -40.22 -7.82 20.03
CA GLY A 80 -41.38 -7.49 19.22
C GLY A 80 -42.31 -6.47 19.86
N LYS A 81 -42.82 -5.55 19.02
CA LYS A 81 -44.05 -4.82 19.34
C LYS A 81 -45.19 -5.83 19.38
N LYS A 82 -45.52 -6.33 20.57
CA LYS A 82 -46.81 -6.97 20.84
C LYS A 82 -47.91 -6.00 20.43
N LYS A 83 -48.56 -6.29 19.31
CA LYS A 83 -49.76 -5.61 18.82
C LYS A 83 -50.85 -5.89 19.87
N LYS A 84 -51.20 -4.88 20.67
CA LYS A 84 -52.30 -4.94 21.64
C LYS A 84 -53.62 -5.08 20.86
N ARG A 85 -54.46 -5.98 21.37
CA ARG A 85 -55.84 -6.27 20.95
C ARG A 85 -56.66 -5.00 20.74
#